data_AF-A0A7X8ZS32-F1
#
_entry.id   AF-A0A7X8ZS32-F1
#
_cell.length_a   1.000
_cell.length_b   1.000
_cell.length_c   1.000
_cell.angle_alpha   90.00
_cell.angle_beta   90.00
_cell.angle_gamma   90.00
#
_symmetry.space_group_name_H-M   'P 1'
#
loop_
_entity.id
_entity.type
_entity.pdbx_description
1 polymer ?
#
loop_
_entity_poly.entity_id
_entity_poly.type
_entity_poly.pdbx_seq_one_letter_code
_entity_poly.pdbx_strand_id
1 'polypeptide(L)'
;MIFNLPYTRQRYLNFLKDDLLPEDFEICDEKVEVDFKSKFINRIVKIGESPSLEMNVYEITHQSENDPRISLSRESFRLLSQYGIKRALILFVTENHTLNYRLSLITIDLKWEEGTQVKKEYSNPHRYSFYLGPGSKTHTPEYYLLKKGRVRDFEDLKDRFSIEVVNKDFYIEIACLFTELAGGERTVGRRKITENG
;
A
#
# COMPACT_ATOMS: atom_id res chain seq x y z
N MET A 1 11.31 -7.55 13.02
CA MET A 1 10.96 -6.57 11.97
C MET A 1 9.46 -6.31 12.01
N ILE A 2 9.02 -5.06 11.79
CA ILE A 2 7.62 -4.61 12.02
C ILE A 2 6.56 -5.46 11.29
N PHE A 3 6.86 -5.90 10.07
CA PHE A 3 5.92 -6.58 9.20
C PHE A 3 5.64 -8.06 9.53
N ASN A 4 6.46 -8.69 10.38
CA ASN A 4 6.25 -10.06 10.88
C ASN A 4 5.60 -10.07 12.28
N LEU A 5 5.23 -8.90 12.80
CA LEU A 5 4.60 -8.76 14.12
C LEU A 5 3.11 -8.47 13.96
N PRO A 6 2.28 -8.82 14.96
CA PRO A 6 0.87 -8.43 14.98
C PRO A 6 0.71 -6.91 14.92
N TYR A 7 -0.36 -6.46 14.28
CA TYR A 7 -0.69 -5.04 14.19
C TYR A 7 -0.87 -4.41 15.58
N THR A 8 -0.26 -3.24 15.76
CA THR A 8 -0.58 -2.33 16.85
C THR A 8 -0.55 -0.92 16.28
N ARG A 9 -1.59 -0.12 16.56
CA ARG A 9 -1.72 1.24 16.02
C ARG A 9 -0.47 2.08 16.28
N GLN A 10 0.01 2.11 17.52
CA GLN A 10 1.18 2.90 17.90
C GLN A 10 2.43 2.54 17.08
N ARG A 11 2.73 1.25 16.90
CA ARG A 11 3.90 0.82 16.13
C ARG A 11 3.79 1.23 14.67
N TYR A 12 2.59 1.13 14.10
CA TYR A 12 2.36 1.55 12.73
C TYR A 12 2.45 3.06 12.55
N LEU A 13 1.91 3.84 13.49
CA LEU A 13 2.05 5.29 13.48
C LEU A 13 3.53 5.72 13.54
N ASN A 14 4.33 5.09 14.41
CA ASN A 14 5.77 5.34 14.47
C ASN A 14 6.43 5.00 13.13
N PHE A 15 6.18 3.82 12.56
CA PHE A 15 6.74 3.45 11.26
C PHE A 15 6.33 4.40 10.13
N LEU A 16 5.06 4.78 10.07
CA LEU A 16 4.57 5.73 9.07
C LEU A 16 5.27 7.09 9.22
N LYS A 17 5.39 7.58 10.44
CA LYS A 17 5.99 8.89 10.73
C LYS A 17 7.50 8.92 10.61
N ASP A 18 8.18 7.88 11.04
CA ASP A 18 9.63 7.87 11.23
C ASP A 18 10.36 7.30 10.02
N ASP A 19 9.76 6.33 9.32
CA ASP A 19 10.44 5.53 8.28
C ASP A 19 9.84 5.68 6.88
N LEU A 20 8.50 5.66 6.73
CA LEU A 20 7.85 5.55 5.41
C LEU A 20 7.40 6.89 4.81
N LEU A 21 6.57 7.65 5.52
CA LEU A 21 5.92 8.84 4.95
C LEU A 21 6.83 10.07 5.03
N PRO A 22 6.54 11.14 4.28
CA PRO A 22 7.28 12.39 4.37
C PRO A 22 7.17 13.02 5.77
N GLU A 23 8.05 13.99 6.05
CA GLU A 23 8.13 14.64 7.37
C GLU A 23 6.87 15.43 7.74
N ASP A 24 6.05 15.79 6.75
CA ASP A 24 4.78 16.48 6.92
C ASP A 24 3.62 15.56 7.31
N PHE A 25 3.89 14.27 7.58
CA PHE A 25 2.85 13.35 8.04
C PHE A 25 2.36 13.73 9.44
N GLU A 26 1.08 14.02 9.54
CA GLU A 26 0.39 14.39 10.77
C GLU A 26 -0.46 13.24 11.28
N ILE A 27 -0.33 12.94 12.57
CA ILE A 27 -1.12 11.89 13.25
C ILE A 27 -2.43 12.50 13.74
N CYS A 28 -3.53 11.81 13.52
CA CYS A 28 -4.85 12.17 14.04
C CYS A 28 -5.58 10.95 14.62
N ASP A 29 -6.73 11.16 15.24
CA ASP A 29 -7.63 10.08 15.69
C ASP A 29 -9.07 10.54 15.54
N GLU A 30 -9.58 10.45 14.30
CA GLU A 30 -10.92 10.89 13.95
C GLU A 30 -11.78 9.69 13.56
N LYS A 31 -12.86 9.46 14.30
CA LYS A 31 -13.85 8.46 13.90
C LYS A 31 -14.59 8.94 12.67
N VAL A 32 -14.71 8.06 11.68
CA VAL A 32 -15.41 8.36 10.43
C VAL A 32 -16.69 7.56 10.38
N GLU A 33 -17.82 8.27 10.28
CA GLU A 33 -19.12 7.66 10.04
C GLU A 33 -19.34 7.49 8.54
N VAL A 34 -20.05 6.45 8.15
CA VAL A 34 -20.38 6.20 6.75
C VAL A 34 -21.87 5.96 6.62
N ASP A 35 -22.46 6.56 5.60
CA ASP A 35 -23.92 6.49 5.38
C ASP A 35 -24.33 5.19 4.67
N PHE A 36 -23.34 4.38 4.29
CA PHE A 36 -23.57 3.11 3.66
C PHE A 36 -23.64 1.97 4.67
N LYS A 37 -24.63 1.09 4.48
CA LYS A 37 -24.62 -0.23 5.11
C LYS A 37 -23.39 -1.00 4.62
N SER A 38 -22.40 -1.16 5.48
CA SER A 38 -21.33 -2.12 5.29
C SER A 38 -21.75 -3.48 5.84
N LYS A 39 -21.37 -4.56 5.15
CA LYS A 39 -21.55 -5.92 5.66
C LYS A 39 -20.36 -6.41 6.48
N PHE A 40 -19.21 -5.75 6.37
CA PHE A 40 -17.94 -6.27 6.88
C PHE A 40 -17.15 -5.27 7.73
N ILE A 41 -17.30 -3.97 7.48
CA ILE A 41 -16.62 -2.88 8.19
C ILE A 41 -17.43 -2.50 9.42
N ASN A 42 -16.77 -2.54 10.56
CA ASN A 42 -17.36 -2.17 11.85
C ASN A 42 -16.95 -0.78 12.31
N ARG A 43 -15.70 -0.38 12.00
CA ARG A 43 -15.13 0.87 12.48
C ARG A 43 -14.14 1.41 11.46
N ILE A 44 -14.21 2.72 11.24
CA ILE A 44 -13.27 3.47 10.41
C ILE A 44 -12.73 4.62 11.26
N VAL A 45 -11.39 4.72 11.32
CA VAL A 45 -10.69 5.79 12.02
C VAL A 45 -9.66 6.39 11.08
N LYS A 46 -9.70 7.70 10.86
CA LYS A 46 -8.60 8.45 10.24
C LYS A 46 -7.50 8.56 11.28
N ILE A 47 -6.35 7.98 11.00
CA ILE A 47 -5.21 7.92 11.93
C ILE A 47 -4.07 8.87 11.53
N GLY A 48 -4.16 9.49 10.36
CA GLY A 48 -3.26 10.56 9.95
C GLY A 48 -3.52 11.06 8.54
N GLU A 49 -2.72 12.04 8.13
CA GLU A 49 -2.72 12.63 6.79
C GLU A 49 -1.32 13.09 6.38
N SER A 50 -1.04 13.05 5.09
CA SER A 50 0.18 13.64 4.50
C SER A 50 -0.23 14.66 3.45
N PRO A 51 -0.09 15.97 3.75
CA PRO A 51 -0.45 17.06 2.84
C PRO A 51 0.28 16.97 1.50
N SER A 52 1.59 16.74 1.50
CA SER A 52 2.44 16.63 0.30
C SER A 52 2.02 15.50 -0.64
N LEU A 53 1.40 14.44 -0.10
CA LEU A 53 0.89 13.32 -0.89
C LEU A 53 -0.59 13.48 -1.27
N GLU A 54 -1.28 14.50 -0.76
CA GLU A 54 -2.75 14.65 -0.80
C GLU A 54 -3.46 13.36 -0.38
N MET A 55 -2.99 12.74 0.71
CA MET A 55 -3.37 11.39 1.10
C MET A 55 -3.76 11.28 2.58
N ASN A 56 -4.87 10.60 2.83
CA ASN A 56 -5.32 10.25 4.18
C ASN A 56 -4.87 8.83 4.57
N VAL A 57 -4.68 8.59 5.87
CA VAL A 57 -4.37 7.27 6.41
C VAL A 57 -5.53 6.80 7.29
N TYR A 58 -6.03 5.60 7.02
CA TYR A 58 -7.16 5.00 7.73
C TYR A 58 -6.81 3.68 8.39
N GLU A 59 -7.36 3.45 9.58
CA GLU A 59 -7.52 2.13 10.18
C GLU A 59 -8.98 1.69 10.00
N ILE A 60 -9.19 0.56 9.34
CA ILE A 60 -10.51 -0.04 9.12
C ILE A 60 -10.56 -1.39 9.83
N THR A 61 -11.46 -1.51 10.81
CA THR A 61 -11.73 -2.76 11.50
C THR A 61 -12.85 -3.52 10.80
N HIS A 62 -12.62 -4.80 10.48
CA HIS A 62 -13.59 -5.65 9.79
C HIS A 62 -13.77 -7.04 10.42
N GLN A 63 -14.91 -7.69 10.18
CA GLN A 63 -15.21 -9.03 10.73
C GLN A 63 -14.90 -10.20 9.80
N SER A 64 -14.49 -9.94 8.56
CA SER A 64 -14.35 -11.04 7.62
C SER A 64 -13.19 -12.00 7.95
N GLU A 65 -13.51 -13.29 7.99
CA GLU A 65 -12.59 -14.39 8.31
C GLU A 65 -11.81 -14.90 7.08
N ASN A 66 -12.27 -14.60 5.85
CA ASN A 66 -11.77 -15.21 4.61
C ASN A 66 -11.15 -14.21 3.62
N ASP A 67 -10.43 -13.20 4.12
CA ASP A 67 -9.69 -12.22 3.31
C ASP A 67 -10.54 -11.61 2.16
N PRO A 68 -11.53 -10.79 2.50
CA PRO A 68 -12.56 -10.30 1.57
C PRO A 68 -12.04 -9.14 0.72
N ARG A 69 -10.87 -9.31 0.09
CA ARG A 69 -10.08 -8.26 -0.61
C ARG A 69 -10.92 -7.39 -1.53
N ILE A 70 -11.84 -8.02 -2.26
CA ILE A 70 -12.69 -7.37 -3.26
C ILE A 70 -13.75 -6.50 -2.57
N SER A 71 -14.43 -6.99 -1.54
CA SER A 71 -15.48 -6.20 -0.86
C SER A 71 -14.89 -5.09 0.00
N LEU A 72 -13.77 -5.31 0.71
CA LEU A 72 -13.10 -4.25 1.48
C LEU A 72 -12.63 -3.11 0.58
N SER A 73 -12.07 -3.43 -0.58
CA SER A 73 -11.63 -2.39 -1.52
C SER A 73 -12.83 -1.65 -2.11
N ARG A 74 -13.90 -2.36 -2.47
CA ARG A 74 -15.15 -1.74 -2.95
C ARG A 74 -15.75 -0.79 -1.92
N GLU A 75 -15.79 -1.18 -0.65
CA GLU A 75 -16.31 -0.33 0.41
C GLU A 75 -15.39 0.85 0.71
N SER A 76 -14.08 0.67 0.60
CA SER A 76 -13.11 1.76 0.71
C SER A 76 -13.24 2.77 -0.43
N PHE A 77 -13.53 2.34 -1.66
CA PHE A 77 -13.83 3.26 -2.76
C PHE A 77 -15.08 4.10 -2.51
N ARG A 78 -16.09 3.53 -1.84
CA ARG A 78 -17.29 4.26 -1.43
C ARG A 78 -16.96 5.29 -0.36
N LEU A 79 -16.16 4.92 0.65
CA LEU A 79 -15.65 5.84 1.67
C LEU A 79 -14.94 7.03 1.01
N LEU A 80 -13.94 6.77 0.17
CA LEU A 80 -13.17 7.81 -0.51
C LEU A 80 -14.08 8.70 -1.39
N SER A 81 -15.03 8.08 -2.11
CA SER A 81 -15.99 8.81 -2.93
C SER A 81 -16.95 9.70 -2.14
N GLN A 82 -17.39 9.27 -0.96
CA GLN A 82 -18.31 10.02 -0.09
C GLN A 82 -17.63 11.28 0.44
N TYR A 83 -16.34 11.20 0.77
CA TYR A 83 -15.56 12.29 1.36
C TYR A 83 -14.72 13.08 0.35
N GLY A 84 -14.85 12.79 -0.96
CA GLY A 84 -14.07 13.48 -2.00
C GLY A 84 -12.56 13.21 -1.94
N ILE A 85 -12.15 12.12 -1.29
CA ILE A 85 -10.75 11.75 -1.09
C ILE A 85 -10.25 11.01 -2.32
N LYS A 86 -9.12 11.46 -2.88
CA LYS A 86 -8.52 10.83 -4.06
C LYS A 86 -7.57 9.69 -3.72
N ARG A 87 -6.87 9.77 -2.59
CA ARG A 87 -5.79 8.85 -2.21
C ARG A 87 -5.90 8.49 -0.75
N ALA A 88 -5.76 7.20 -0.44
CA ALA A 88 -5.72 6.73 0.92
C ALA A 88 -4.76 5.56 1.10
N LEU A 89 -4.06 5.56 2.23
CA LEU A 89 -3.35 4.39 2.74
C LEU A 89 -4.21 3.76 3.85
N ILE A 90 -4.60 2.50 3.69
CA ILE A 90 -5.56 1.85 4.58
C ILE A 90 -4.95 0.60 5.22
N LEU A 91 -5.05 0.55 6.55
CA LEU A 91 -4.79 -0.62 7.38
C LEU A 91 -6.11 -1.35 7.65
N PHE A 92 -6.28 -2.50 7.03
CA PHE A 92 -7.39 -3.41 7.31
C PHE A 92 -6.99 -4.38 8.42
N VAL A 93 -7.73 -4.32 9.52
CA VAL A 93 -7.49 -5.10 10.73
C VAL A 93 -8.75 -5.88 11.06
N THR A 94 -8.60 -7.16 11.40
CA THR A 94 -9.74 -7.98 11.83
C THR A 94 -10.17 -7.64 13.26
N GLU A 95 -11.46 -7.61 13.54
CA GLU A 95 -12.00 -7.38 14.89
C GLU A 95 -11.59 -8.46 15.90
N ASN A 96 -11.47 -9.71 15.45
CA ASN A 96 -11.03 -10.84 16.29
C ASN A 96 -9.52 -10.83 16.60
N HIS A 97 -8.81 -9.73 16.28
CA HIS A 97 -7.36 -9.61 16.43
C HIS A 97 -6.59 -10.82 15.87
N THR A 98 -6.95 -11.27 14.66
CA THR A 98 -6.05 -12.18 13.95
C THR A 98 -4.68 -11.52 13.85
N LEU A 99 -3.63 -12.31 13.96
CA LEU A 99 -2.27 -11.79 14.00
C LEU A 99 -1.90 -11.05 12.69
N ASN A 100 -2.67 -11.28 11.62
CA ASN A 100 -2.41 -10.76 10.30
C ASN A 100 -3.37 -9.61 9.94
N TYR A 101 -2.89 -8.75 9.07
CA TYR A 101 -3.58 -7.53 8.65
C TYR A 101 -3.11 -7.16 7.25
N ARG A 102 -3.76 -6.16 6.64
CA ARG A 102 -3.45 -5.74 5.28
C ARG A 102 -3.20 -4.25 5.20
N LEU A 103 -2.10 -3.87 4.58
CA LEU A 103 -1.78 -2.49 4.24
C LEU A 103 -2.04 -2.29 2.75
N SER A 104 -2.91 -1.34 2.40
CA SER A 104 -3.35 -1.13 1.01
C SER A 104 -3.29 0.33 0.62
N LEU A 105 -2.78 0.61 -0.58
CA LEU A 105 -2.86 1.92 -1.20
C LEU A 105 -4.07 1.95 -2.14
N ILE A 106 -4.96 2.91 -1.93
CA ILE A 106 -6.23 3.05 -2.64
C ILE A 106 -6.28 4.41 -3.32
N THR A 107 -6.56 4.43 -4.62
CA THR A 107 -6.65 5.66 -5.40
C THR A 107 -7.96 5.72 -6.19
N ILE A 108 -8.48 6.94 -6.37
CA ILE A 108 -9.59 7.26 -7.26
C ILE A 108 -9.08 8.26 -8.28
N ASP A 109 -9.06 7.84 -9.54
CA ASP A 109 -8.76 8.70 -10.68
C ASP A 109 -10.06 9.10 -11.38
N LEU A 110 -10.17 10.37 -11.77
CA LEU A 110 -11.28 10.87 -12.57
C LEU A 110 -10.83 10.90 -14.02
N LYS A 111 -11.37 9.99 -14.85
CA LYS A 111 -11.17 10.07 -16.31
C LYS A 111 -12.34 10.78 -16.95
N TRP A 112 -12.00 11.76 -17.78
CA TRP A 112 -12.92 12.40 -18.70
C TRP A 112 -13.00 11.53 -19.95
N GLU A 113 -14.16 10.93 -20.21
CA GLU A 113 -14.49 10.43 -21.56
C GLU A 113 -15.07 11.59 -22.37
N GLU A 114 -14.73 11.66 -23.65
CA GLU A 114 -15.16 12.69 -24.60
C GLU A 114 -16.69 12.87 -24.58
N GLY A 115 -17.17 13.88 -23.84
CA GLY A 115 -18.41 14.57 -24.17
C GLY A 115 -19.46 14.72 -23.06
N THR A 116 -19.65 13.78 -22.14
CA THR A 116 -20.84 13.87 -21.24
C THR A 116 -20.76 13.24 -19.85
N GLN A 117 -19.81 12.35 -19.54
CA GLN A 117 -19.81 11.63 -18.26
C GLN A 117 -18.41 11.47 -17.65
N VAL A 118 -18.23 11.94 -16.42
CA VAL A 118 -17.01 11.70 -15.64
C VAL A 118 -17.05 10.25 -15.13
N LYS A 119 -16.09 9.42 -15.55
CA LYS A 119 -15.97 8.04 -15.09
C LYS A 119 -14.91 7.97 -13.99
N LYS A 120 -15.30 7.47 -12.82
CA LYS A 120 -14.38 7.19 -11.71
C LYS A 120 -13.66 5.88 -11.99
N GLU A 121 -12.35 5.93 -12.16
CA GLU A 121 -11.49 4.75 -12.16
C GLU A 121 -10.90 4.55 -10.77
N TYR A 122 -10.83 3.28 -10.36
CA TYR A 122 -10.41 2.88 -9.02
C TYR A 122 -9.14 2.05 -9.13
N SER A 123 -8.18 2.27 -8.22
CA SER A 123 -6.95 1.44 -8.14
C SER A 123 -7.29 -0.04 -8.07
N ASN A 124 -6.55 -0.91 -8.76
CA ASN A 124 -6.84 -2.35 -8.71
C ASN A 124 -6.60 -2.90 -7.28
N PRO A 125 -7.66 -3.42 -6.60
CA PRO A 125 -7.57 -4.02 -5.26
C PRO A 125 -6.50 -5.10 -5.10
N HIS A 126 -6.19 -5.84 -6.17
CA HIS A 126 -5.22 -6.93 -6.13
C HIS A 126 -3.77 -6.44 -6.22
N ARG A 127 -3.52 -5.22 -6.72
CA ARG A 127 -2.17 -4.81 -7.16
C ARG A 127 -1.42 -3.90 -6.20
N TYR A 128 -2.12 -3.27 -5.26
CA TYR A 128 -1.55 -2.26 -4.37
C TYR A 128 -1.82 -2.60 -2.90
N SER A 129 -1.44 -3.82 -2.49
CA SER A 129 -1.71 -4.29 -1.12
C SER A 129 -0.69 -5.33 -0.64
N PHE A 130 -0.28 -5.20 0.62
CA PHE A 130 0.55 -6.18 1.32
C PHE A 130 -0.23 -6.88 2.43
N TYR A 131 -0.12 -8.21 2.47
CA TYR A 131 -0.59 -9.02 3.59
C TYR A 131 0.56 -9.21 4.58
N LEU A 132 0.34 -8.81 5.82
CA LEU A 132 1.37 -8.62 6.84
C LEU A 132 0.96 -9.32 8.14
N GLY A 133 1.93 -9.53 9.03
CA GLY A 133 1.77 -10.22 10.30
C GLY A 133 2.58 -11.52 10.37
N PRO A 134 2.50 -12.22 11.52
CA PRO A 134 3.26 -13.44 11.77
C PRO A 134 3.09 -14.52 10.69
N GLY A 135 4.21 -15.00 10.16
CA GLY A 135 4.24 -16.05 9.13
C GLY A 135 3.93 -15.56 7.71
N SER A 136 3.78 -14.24 7.51
CA SER A 136 3.67 -13.64 6.18
C SER A 136 5.03 -13.52 5.48
N LYS A 137 5.01 -13.41 4.14
CA LYS A 137 6.22 -13.12 3.35
C LYS A 137 6.54 -11.64 3.45
N THR A 138 7.52 -11.28 4.28
CA THR A 138 7.81 -9.87 4.60
C THR A 138 8.94 -9.25 3.76
N HIS A 139 9.74 -10.04 3.04
CA HIS A 139 10.92 -9.53 2.33
C HIS A 139 10.59 -8.34 1.41
N THR A 140 9.51 -8.46 0.63
CA THR A 140 9.06 -7.41 -0.28
C THR A 140 8.65 -6.11 0.45
N PRO A 141 7.68 -6.11 1.37
CA PRO A 141 7.32 -4.88 2.09
C PRO A 141 8.50 -4.33 2.91
N GLU A 142 9.38 -5.18 3.48
CA GLU A 142 10.60 -4.72 4.16
C GLU A 142 11.53 -3.96 3.21
N TYR A 143 11.75 -4.46 2.01
CA TYR A 143 12.60 -3.79 1.04
C TYR A 143 11.98 -2.47 0.56
N TYR A 144 10.73 -2.49 0.08
CA TYR A 144 10.12 -1.34 -0.58
C TYR A 144 9.60 -0.28 0.38
N LEU A 145 9.12 -0.66 1.57
CA LEU A 145 8.49 0.26 2.51
C LEU A 145 9.40 0.67 3.68
N LEU A 146 10.49 -0.07 3.93
CA LEU A 146 11.40 0.24 5.05
C LEU A 146 12.83 0.53 4.55
N LYS A 147 13.47 -0.39 3.83
CA LYS A 147 14.88 -0.23 3.42
C LYS A 147 15.11 0.90 2.42
N LYS A 148 14.13 1.22 1.58
CA LYS A 148 14.18 2.37 0.66
C LYS A 148 14.06 3.73 1.37
N GLY A 149 13.83 3.75 2.69
CA GLY A 149 13.64 4.98 3.46
C GLY A 149 12.35 5.71 3.12
N ARG A 150 12.28 6.99 3.48
CA ARG A 150 11.08 7.83 3.27
C ARG A 150 10.72 7.95 1.80
N VAL A 151 9.42 8.04 1.56
CA VAL A 151 8.82 8.34 0.27
C VAL A 151 9.15 9.78 -0.13
N ARG A 152 9.49 9.98 -1.40
CA ARG A 152 9.77 11.31 -1.96
C ARG A 152 8.51 12.02 -2.46
N ASP A 153 7.64 11.27 -3.13
CA ASP A 153 6.41 11.76 -3.73
C ASP A 153 5.39 10.62 -3.87
N PHE A 154 4.19 10.94 -4.34
CA PHE A 154 3.12 9.96 -4.46
C PHE A 154 3.43 8.84 -5.47
N GLU A 155 4.14 9.13 -6.57
CA GLU A 155 4.45 8.09 -7.57
C GLU A 155 5.48 7.11 -7.01
N ASP A 156 6.47 7.57 -6.24
CA ASP A 156 7.39 6.73 -5.49
C ASP A 156 6.65 5.80 -4.50
N LEU A 157 5.66 6.32 -3.76
CA LEU A 157 4.82 5.47 -2.88
C LEU A 157 4.02 4.44 -3.69
N LYS A 158 3.41 4.86 -4.80
CA LYS A 158 2.60 3.99 -5.64
C LYS A 158 3.43 2.86 -6.26
N ASP A 159 4.63 3.15 -6.74
CA ASP A 159 5.56 2.16 -7.29
C ASP A 159 5.99 1.13 -6.23
N ARG A 160 6.20 1.56 -4.99
CA ARG A 160 6.53 0.67 -3.86
C ARG A 160 5.40 -0.31 -3.52
N PHE A 161 4.15 0.02 -3.85
CA PHE A 161 3.00 -0.88 -3.70
C PHE A 161 2.68 -1.70 -4.95
N SER A 162 3.18 -1.30 -6.13
CA SER A 162 2.86 -1.94 -7.40
C SER A 162 3.53 -3.32 -7.53
N ILE A 163 2.75 -4.39 -7.39
CA ILE A 163 3.26 -5.77 -7.49
C ILE A 163 3.98 -6.03 -8.83
N GLU A 164 3.54 -5.42 -9.93
CA GLU A 164 4.19 -5.59 -11.23
C GLU A 164 5.59 -4.98 -11.26
N VAL A 165 5.74 -3.76 -10.73
CA VAL A 165 7.04 -3.08 -10.63
C VAL A 165 7.96 -3.87 -9.69
N VAL A 166 7.44 -4.24 -8.53
CA VAL A 166 8.14 -5.05 -7.53
C VAL A 166 8.63 -6.37 -8.11
N ASN A 167 7.79 -7.10 -8.84
CA ASN A 167 8.16 -8.38 -9.44
C ASN A 167 9.20 -8.19 -10.54
N LYS A 168 9.02 -7.18 -11.39
CA LYS A 168 9.98 -6.87 -12.46
C LYS A 168 11.36 -6.56 -11.89
N ASP A 169 11.43 -5.70 -10.88
CA ASP A 169 12.67 -5.33 -10.20
C ASP A 169 13.33 -6.55 -9.55
N PHE A 170 12.56 -7.41 -8.89
CA PHE A 170 13.06 -8.65 -8.30
C PHE A 170 13.70 -9.59 -9.34
N TYR A 171 13.03 -9.82 -10.48
CA TYR A 171 13.59 -10.67 -11.53
C TYR A 171 14.82 -10.04 -12.19
N ILE A 172 14.86 -8.71 -12.31
CA ILE A 172 16.05 -7.98 -12.78
C ILE A 172 17.21 -8.17 -11.81
N GLU A 173 16.98 -8.11 -10.50
CA GLU A 173 18.02 -8.27 -9.48
C GLU A 173 18.61 -9.69 -9.49
N ILE A 174 17.77 -10.72 -9.53
CA ILE A 174 18.21 -12.13 -9.68
C ILE A 174 19.02 -12.31 -10.96
N ALA A 175 18.56 -11.68 -12.05
CA ALA A 175 19.28 -11.69 -13.30
C ALA A 175 20.68 -11.04 -13.13
N CYS A 176 20.79 -9.85 -12.57
CA CYS A 176 22.09 -9.21 -12.34
C CYS A 176 23.04 -10.11 -11.51
N LEU A 177 22.56 -10.64 -10.38
CA LEU A 177 23.35 -11.53 -9.52
C LEU A 177 23.82 -12.80 -10.25
N PHE A 178 22.97 -13.39 -11.11
CA PHE A 178 23.38 -14.54 -11.91
C PHE A 178 24.48 -14.18 -12.91
N THR A 179 24.40 -13.02 -13.56
CA THR A 179 25.45 -12.55 -14.47
C THR A 179 26.76 -12.31 -13.72
N GLU A 180 26.69 -11.78 -12.50
CA GLU A 180 27.86 -11.58 -11.64
C GLU A 180 28.51 -12.90 -11.20
N LEU A 181 27.71 -13.93 -10.93
CA LEU A 181 28.21 -15.22 -10.43
C LEU A 181 28.68 -16.18 -11.54
N ALA A 182 27.98 -16.21 -12.67
CA ALA A 182 28.21 -17.18 -13.75
C ALA A 182 28.93 -16.58 -14.96
N GLY A 183 29.18 -15.27 -14.96
CA GLY A 183 29.69 -14.52 -16.10
C GLY A 183 28.62 -14.24 -17.17
N GLY A 184 28.94 -13.32 -18.07
CA GLY A 184 28.12 -12.95 -19.23
C GLY A 184 27.87 -11.45 -19.35
N GLU A 185 27.05 -11.07 -20.33
CA GLU A 185 26.64 -9.67 -20.55
C GLU A 185 25.14 -9.50 -20.36
N ARG A 186 24.74 -8.42 -19.68
CA ARG A 186 23.34 -8.06 -19.46
C ARG A 186 23.13 -6.56 -19.51
N THR A 187 22.05 -6.13 -20.15
CA THR A 187 21.65 -4.71 -20.20
C THR A 187 20.34 -4.52 -19.42
N VAL A 188 20.35 -3.61 -18.45
CA VAL A 188 19.18 -3.23 -17.64
C VAL A 188 18.94 -1.74 -17.83
N GLY A 189 17.92 -1.40 -18.61
CA GLY A 189 17.67 -0.01 -19.01
C GLY A 189 18.86 0.56 -19.79
N ARG A 190 19.53 1.58 -19.22
CA ARG A 190 20.74 2.19 -19.81
C ARG A 190 22.05 1.61 -19.28
N ARG A 191 22.03 0.74 -18.28
CA ARG A 191 23.23 0.16 -17.65
C ARG A 191 23.57 -1.17 -18.32
N LYS A 192 24.85 -1.36 -18.67
CA LYS A 192 25.40 -2.65 -19.13
C LYS A 192 26.25 -3.25 -18.00
N ILE A 193 26.04 -4.53 -17.71
CA ILE A 193 26.81 -5.34 -16.76
C ILE A 193 27.51 -6.41 -17.61
N THR A 194 28.83 -6.51 -17.48
CA THR A 194 29.65 -7.51 -18.17
C THR A 194 30.60 -8.09 -17.14
N GLU A 195 30.55 -9.41 -16.93
CA GLU A 195 31.45 -10.13 -16.04
C GLU A 195 32.05 -11.33 -16.77
N ASN A 196 33.35 -11.56 -16.56
CA ASN A 196 34.03 -12.72 -17.11
C ASN A 196 33.89 -13.87 -16.10
N GLY A 197 33.20 -14.93 -16.50
CA GLY A 197 32.97 -16.12 -15.66
C GLY A 197 34.23 -16.92 -15.38
#